data_AF-A0A7C3S2M9-F1
#
_entry.id   AF-A0A7C3S2M9-F1
#
_cell.length_a   1.000
_cell.length_b   1.000
_cell.length_c   1.000
_cell.angle_alpha   90.00
_cell.angle_beta   90.00
_cell.angle_gamma   90.00
#
_symmetry.space_group_name_H-M   'P 1'
#
loop_
_entity.id
_entity.type
_entity.pdbx_description
1 polymer ?
#
loop_
_entity_poly.entity_id
_entity_poly.type
_entity_poly.pdbx_seq_one_letter_code
_entity_poly.pdbx_strand_id
1 'polypeptide(L)'
;MLLSKELALELHRYLKGKLSIESKVDVLDKNDLSLVYTPGVGFVSQEIAKDRGKVYDYTWKSNTVAVVSDGSAVLGLGNVGPESALPVMEGKALLIKKFAGVNAVPICIRSKSWEETVEIVCSIAPTFGLILLEDIKAPECFRVEESLSERLDIPFFHDDQHGTAVAVLAGLINALKVVKKEKEDVKVVISGAGAAGTAVTYLLLDFGFKHIIICDSKGIINENRKDLNEDKFRLAQKTNPEKLSGELKDAIKGADIFIGLSAPGIVSKDMIMSMASYPIVFAMANPIPEIDYNEALSAGARVVATGRSDYPNQINNLLVFPGLIKGALKSGRRIDSKIKIESAKAIASLVTEEELERGIIIPSPFNPLVVEKVAEVFV
;
A
#
# COMPACT_ATOMS: atom_id res chain seq x y z
N MET A 1 9.66 22.23 -10.85
CA MET A 1 11.03 21.71 -11.06
C MET A 1 10.88 20.47 -11.92
N LEU A 2 11.40 20.45 -13.15
CA LEU A 2 11.32 19.25 -13.99
C LEU A 2 12.31 18.23 -13.43
N LEU A 3 11.78 17.09 -12.96
CA LEU A 3 12.57 15.95 -12.53
C LEU A 3 13.44 15.48 -13.71
N SER A 4 14.77 15.43 -13.54
CA SER A 4 15.67 14.77 -14.48
C SER A 4 16.29 13.51 -13.86
N LYS A 5 16.58 12.53 -14.71
CA LYS A 5 17.26 11.30 -14.30
C LYS A 5 18.61 11.61 -13.67
N GLU A 6 19.32 12.58 -14.24
CA GLU A 6 20.63 13.02 -13.80
C GLU A 6 20.57 13.58 -12.37
N LEU A 7 19.57 14.43 -12.07
CA LEU A 7 19.39 15.01 -10.75
C LEU A 7 19.11 13.94 -9.68
N ALA A 8 18.25 12.97 -9.99
CA ALA A 8 17.96 11.86 -9.09
C ALA A 8 19.20 11.01 -8.79
N LEU A 9 20.01 10.68 -9.80
CA LEU A 9 21.24 9.90 -9.63
C LEU A 9 22.33 10.68 -8.89
N GLU A 10 22.48 11.97 -9.19
CA GLU A 10 23.47 12.83 -8.53
C GLU A 10 23.19 12.97 -7.03
N LEU A 11 21.92 13.18 -6.65
CA LEU A 11 21.50 13.22 -5.25
C LEU A 11 21.93 11.96 -4.49
N HIS A 12 21.60 10.79 -5.04
CA HIS A 12 21.94 9.51 -4.40
C HIS A 12 23.45 9.26 -4.34
N ARG A 13 24.20 9.66 -5.37
CA ARG A 13 25.66 9.55 -5.40
C ARG A 13 26.32 10.46 -4.37
N TYR A 14 25.85 11.71 -4.26
CA TYR A 14 26.37 12.69 -3.33
C TYR A 14 26.15 12.27 -1.88
N LEU A 15 24.94 11.79 -1.56
CA LEU A 15 24.58 11.37 -0.21
C LEU A 15 25.05 9.96 0.17
N LYS A 16 25.40 9.12 -0.82
CA LYS A 16 25.70 7.69 -0.64
C LYS A 16 24.55 6.91 0.02
N GLY A 17 23.34 7.11 -0.49
CA GLY A 17 22.10 6.60 0.11
C GLY A 17 21.35 7.70 0.86
N LYS A 18 20.12 7.41 1.30
CA LYS A 18 19.22 8.42 1.90
C LYS A 18 19.14 8.37 3.43
N LEU A 19 19.81 7.41 4.06
CA LEU A 19 19.66 7.12 5.50
C LEU A 19 21.00 7.17 6.22
N SER A 20 20.93 7.56 7.49
CA SER A 20 22.01 7.47 8.46
C SER A 20 21.46 6.95 9.80
N ILE A 21 22.33 6.44 10.66
CA ILE A 21 21.99 6.09 12.05
C ILE A 21 22.56 7.19 12.95
N GLU A 22 21.74 7.65 13.88
CA GLU A 22 22.10 8.67 14.86
C GLU A 22 21.88 8.11 16.27
N SER A 23 22.82 8.38 17.18
CA SER A 23 22.67 8.00 18.59
C SER A 23 21.63 8.89 19.28
N LYS A 24 20.86 8.32 20.21
CA LYS A 24 19.98 9.09 21.10
C LYS A 24 20.68 9.61 22.36
N VAL A 25 21.93 9.19 22.56
CA VAL A 25 22.69 9.44 23.80
C VAL A 25 24.12 9.84 23.43
N ASP A 26 24.61 10.89 24.06
CA ASP A 26 26.02 11.27 24.00
C ASP A 26 26.84 10.42 24.97
N VAL A 27 28.04 9.99 24.56
CA VAL A 27 28.96 9.23 25.41
C VAL A 27 30.23 10.06 25.56
N LEU A 28 30.32 10.81 26.65
CA LEU A 28 31.38 11.80 26.88
C LEU A 28 32.45 11.28 27.85
N ASP A 29 32.06 10.39 28.76
CA ASP A 29 32.98 9.84 29.75
C ASP A 29 32.77 8.34 30.04
N LYS A 30 33.52 7.83 31.02
CA LYS A 30 33.48 6.42 31.43
C LYS A 30 32.16 6.04 32.09
N ASN A 31 31.50 6.97 32.78
CA ASN A 31 30.23 6.72 33.43
C ASN A 31 29.15 6.52 32.36
N ASP A 32 29.09 7.41 31.37
CA ASP A 32 28.16 7.28 30.23
C ASP A 32 28.36 5.92 29.53
N LEU A 33 29.62 5.58 29.21
CA LEU A 33 29.96 4.30 28.57
C LEU A 33 29.51 3.10 29.40
N SER A 34 29.67 3.17 30.72
CA SER A 34 29.27 2.08 31.64
C SER A 34 27.76 1.86 31.71
N LEU A 35 26.96 2.88 31.40
CA LEU A 35 25.49 2.82 31.38
C LEU A 35 24.96 2.29 30.04
N VAL A 36 25.47 2.81 28.92
CA VAL A 36 25.00 2.41 27.57
C VAL A 36 25.59 1.10 27.08
N TYR A 37 26.72 0.67 27.67
CA TYR A 37 27.41 -0.56 27.33
C TYR A 37 27.81 -1.34 28.58
N THR A 38 28.94 -2.06 28.56
CA THR A 38 29.36 -2.88 29.70
C THR A 38 29.84 -2.01 30.87
N PRO A 39 29.46 -2.36 32.12
CA PRO A 39 28.64 -3.52 32.51
C PRO A 39 27.12 -3.27 32.50
N GLY A 40 26.65 -2.01 32.42
CA GLY A 40 25.24 -1.61 32.62
C GLY A 40 24.22 -2.29 31.70
N VAL A 41 24.54 -2.47 30.42
CA VAL A 41 23.69 -3.15 29.44
C VAL A 41 23.35 -4.60 29.83
N GLY A 42 24.18 -5.22 30.67
CA GLY A 42 23.93 -6.54 31.24
C GLY A 42 22.68 -6.59 32.11
N PHE A 43 22.41 -5.54 32.90
CA PHE A 43 21.20 -5.46 33.73
C PHE A 43 19.93 -5.36 32.86
N VAL A 44 19.97 -4.56 31.79
CA VAL A 44 18.86 -4.45 30.83
C VAL A 44 18.58 -5.80 30.16
N SER A 45 19.65 -6.51 29.77
CA SER A 45 19.54 -7.83 29.14
C SER A 45 18.92 -8.87 30.09
N GLN A 46 19.29 -8.84 31.38
CA GLN A 46 18.69 -9.70 32.41
C GLN A 46 17.21 -9.39 32.65
N GLU A 47 16.81 -8.12 32.61
CA GLU A 47 15.40 -7.75 32.77
C GLU A 47 14.54 -8.24 31.60
N ILE A 48 15.02 -8.14 30.36
CA ILE A 48 14.33 -8.69 29.18
C ILE A 48 14.31 -10.23 29.21
N ALA A 49 15.36 -10.87 29.73
CA ALA A 49 15.39 -12.33 29.87
C ALA A 49 14.35 -12.85 30.89
N LYS A 50 14.03 -12.06 31.93
CA LYS A 50 12.97 -12.37 32.90
C LYS A 50 11.58 -12.13 32.33
N ASP A 51 11.42 -11.05 31.55
CA ASP A 51 10.16 -10.66 30.93
C ASP A 51 10.41 -10.13 29.51
N ARG A 52 10.06 -10.95 28.50
CA ARG A 52 10.26 -10.62 27.09
C ARG A 52 9.52 -9.35 26.68
N GLY A 53 8.43 -8.97 27.36
CA GLY A 53 7.66 -7.76 27.06
C GLY A 53 8.47 -6.47 27.26
N LYS A 54 9.42 -6.47 28.20
CA LYS A 54 10.27 -5.30 28.50
C LYS A 54 11.21 -4.91 27.34
N VAL A 55 11.29 -5.71 26.29
CA VAL A 55 11.99 -5.34 25.05
C VAL A 55 11.42 -4.05 24.45
N TYR A 56 10.11 -3.78 24.63
CA TYR A 56 9.47 -2.57 24.13
C TYR A 56 9.81 -1.32 24.96
N ASP A 57 10.12 -1.50 26.25
CA ASP A 57 10.49 -0.42 27.16
C ASP A 57 11.96 0.00 26.98
N TYR A 58 12.85 -1.00 26.84
CA TYR A 58 14.29 -0.78 26.93
C TYR A 58 15.01 -0.77 25.59
N THR A 59 14.33 -1.06 24.49
CA THR A 59 14.97 -1.12 23.17
C THR A 59 14.22 -0.30 22.13
N TRP A 60 14.86 -0.09 21.00
CA TRP A 60 14.26 0.57 19.85
C TRP A 60 13.04 -0.16 19.24
N LYS A 61 12.74 -1.39 19.65
CA LYS A 61 11.69 -2.24 19.03
C LYS A 61 10.34 -1.52 19.01
N SER A 62 10.01 -0.76 20.05
CA SER A 62 8.75 0.00 20.16
C SER A 62 8.53 1.08 19.11
N ASN A 63 9.58 1.54 18.44
CA ASN A 63 9.49 2.61 17.43
C ASN A 63 10.30 2.29 16.16
N THR A 64 10.50 1.01 15.84
CA THR A 64 11.31 0.60 14.68
C THR A 64 10.61 -0.45 13.82
N VAL A 65 10.58 -0.19 12.51
CA VAL A 65 9.97 -1.03 11.47
C VAL A 65 11.04 -1.60 10.56
N ALA A 66 10.87 -2.86 10.13
CA ALA A 66 11.59 -3.39 9.00
C ALA A 66 10.78 -3.18 7.71
N VAL A 67 11.40 -2.55 6.71
CA VAL A 67 10.85 -2.45 5.35
C VAL A 67 11.49 -3.55 4.52
N VAL A 68 10.78 -4.66 4.37
CA VAL A 68 11.30 -5.91 3.78
C VAL A 68 10.85 -6.06 2.34
N SER A 69 11.80 -6.33 1.45
CA SER A 69 11.54 -6.67 0.05
C SER A 69 12.52 -7.73 -0.44
N ASP A 70 12.12 -8.56 -1.39
CA ASP A 70 13.03 -9.42 -2.15
C ASP A 70 13.43 -8.82 -3.51
N GLY A 71 12.88 -7.65 -3.86
CA GLY A 71 13.11 -6.94 -5.11
C GLY A 71 12.48 -7.62 -6.34
N SER A 72 11.50 -8.50 -6.14
CA SER A 72 10.87 -9.26 -7.22
C SER A 72 9.78 -8.49 -7.97
N ALA A 73 9.27 -7.38 -7.44
CA ALA A 73 8.24 -6.54 -8.06
C ALA A 73 8.45 -5.04 -7.81
N VAL A 74 9.66 -4.53 -8.03
CA VAL A 74 10.01 -3.13 -7.72
C VAL A 74 9.32 -2.18 -8.69
N LEU A 75 8.34 -1.41 -8.20
CA LEU A 75 7.58 -0.44 -8.99
C LEU A 75 7.06 -1.07 -10.31
N GLY A 76 7.17 -0.35 -11.44
CA GLY A 76 6.92 -0.88 -12.79
C GLY A 76 8.11 -1.59 -13.43
N LEU A 77 9.22 -1.81 -12.70
CA LEU A 77 10.45 -2.43 -13.22
C LEU A 77 10.41 -3.97 -13.14
N GLY A 78 9.53 -4.52 -12.29
CA GLY A 78 9.43 -5.96 -12.07
C GLY A 78 10.60 -6.49 -11.23
N ASN A 79 11.07 -7.68 -11.56
CA ASN A 79 12.13 -8.33 -10.81
C ASN A 79 13.51 -7.76 -11.20
N VAL A 80 14.05 -6.94 -10.31
CA VAL A 80 15.38 -6.30 -10.45
C VAL A 80 16.37 -6.77 -9.38
N GLY A 81 15.92 -7.65 -8.47
CA GLY A 81 16.70 -8.18 -7.37
C GLY A 81 16.86 -7.22 -6.17
N PRO A 82 17.37 -7.75 -5.05
CA PRO A 82 17.36 -7.03 -3.77
C PRO A 82 18.22 -5.77 -3.75
N GLU A 83 19.40 -5.79 -4.37
CA GLU A 83 20.27 -4.59 -4.42
C GLU A 83 19.61 -3.43 -5.16
N SER A 84 18.93 -3.73 -6.27
CA SER A 84 18.23 -2.73 -7.08
C SER A 84 16.98 -2.17 -6.40
N ALA A 85 16.39 -2.93 -5.46
CA ALA A 85 15.25 -2.49 -4.65
C ALA A 85 15.65 -1.50 -3.53
N LEU A 86 16.91 -1.53 -3.09
CA LEU A 86 17.38 -0.78 -1.92
C LEU A 86 17.11 0.74 -2.00
N PRO A 87 17.28 1.43 -3.15
CA PRO A 87 16.93 2.84 -3.26
C PRO A 87 15.45 3.12 -2.99
N VAL A 88 14.54 2.22 -3.37
CA VAL A 88 13.10 2.35 -3.11
C VAL A 88 12.82 2.12 -1.62
N MET A 89 13.39 1.07 -1.03
CA MET A 89 13.21 0.74 0.39
C MET A 89 13.75 1.84 1.32
N GLU A 90 14.91 2.42 0.99
CA GLU A 90 15.42 3.59 1.71
C GLU A 90 14.47 4.80 1.58
N GLY A 91 13.81 4.96 0.43
CA GLY A 91 12.83 6.02 0.21
C GLY A 91 11.61 5.83 1.10
N LYS A 92 11.07 4.61 1.16
CA LYS A 92 9.99 4.24 2.08
C LYS A 92 10.40 4.50 3.52
N ALA A 93 11.59 4.08 3.94
CA ALA A 93 12.10 4.32 5.29
C ALA A 93 12.22 5.82 5.64
N LEU A 94 12.73 6.64 4.71
CA LEU A 94 12.79 8.09 4.85
C LEU A 94 11.38 8.69 5.05
N LEU A 95 10.40 8.26 4.27
CA LEU A 95 9.02 8.73 4.37
C LEU A 95 8.38 8.32 5.70
N ILE A 96 8.59 7.08 6.14
CA ILE A 96 8.12 6.62 7.46
C ILE A 96 8.70 7.52 8.56
N LYS A 97 10.01 7.82 8.52
CA LYS A 97 10.65 8.71 9.49
C LYS A 97 10.07 10.12 9.45
N LYS A 98 9.92 10.67 8.25
CA LYS A 98 9.46 12.06 8.04
C LYS A 98 8.01 12.27 8.48
N PHE A 99 7.12 11.34 8.14
CA PHE A 99 5.69 11.51 8.32
C PHE A 99 5.16 10.89 9.63
N ALA A 100 5.73 9.78 10.10
CA ALA A 100 5.29 9.10 11.32
C ALA A 100 6.20 9.32 12.53
N GLY A 101 7.42 9.84 12.35
CA GLY A 101 8.43 9.91 13.43
C GLY A 101 9.00 8.55 13.83
N VAL A 102 8.73 7.51 13.04
CA VAL A 102 9.10 6.12 13.30
C VAL A 102 10.44 5.79 12.63
N ASN A 103 11.29 4.99 13.29
CA ASN A 103 12.51 4.50 12.66
C ASN A 103 12.16 3.38 11.68
N ALA A 104 12.77 3.38 10.51
CA ALA A 104 12.55 2.36 9.50
C ALA A 104 13.88 1.89 8.93
N VAL A 105 14.05 0.58 8.84
CA VAL A 105 15.27 -0.06 8.34
C VAL A 105 14.93 -0.81 7.04
N PRO A 106 15.53 -0.45 5.90
CA PRO A 106 15.35 -1.19 4.67
C PRO A 106 16.10 -2.54 4.75
N ILE A 107 15.40 -3.62 4.42
CA ILE A 107 15.92 -4.99 4.46
C ILE A 107 15.58 -5.68 3.14
N CYS A 108 16.47 -5.52 2.17
CA CYS A 108 16.37 -6.24 0.90
C CYS A 108 16.98 -7.65 1.07
N ILE A 109 16.16 -8.69 0.96
CA ILE A 109 16.58 -10.07 1.19
C ILE A 109 16.87 -10.80 -0.13
N ARG A 110 17.93 -11.59 -0.14
CA ARG A 110 18.23 -12.49 -1.25
C ARG A 110 17.56 -13.84 -0.99
N SER A 111 16.28 -13.93 -1.34
CA SER A 111 15.49 -15.14 -1.20
C SER A 111 15.32 -15.88 -2.53
N LYS A 112 15.26 -17.22 -2.50
CA LYS A 112 14.99 -18.07 -3.67
C LYS A 112 13.55 -18.57 -3.71
N SER A 113 12.80 -18.45 -2.60
CA SER A 113 11.42 -18.90 -2.52
C SER A 113 10.62 -18.10 -1.49
N TRP A 114 9.29 -18.18 -1.54
CA TRP A 114 8.46 -17.47 -0.57
C TRP A 114 8.62 -18.05 0.85
N GLU A 115 8.91 -19.35 0.98
CA GLU A 115 9.19 -20.01 2.27
C GLU A 115 10.47 -19.44 2.90
N GLU A 116 11.54 -19.31 2.12
CA GLU A 116 12.79 -18.71 2.59
C GLU A 116 12.59 -17.25 3.03
N THR A 117 11.75 -16.50 2.30
CA THR A 117 11.34 -15.15 2.71
C THR A 117 10.67 -15.14 4.08
N VAL A 118 9.72 -16.05 4.32
CA VAL A 118 9.03 -16.17 5.61
C VAL A 118 10.00 -16.52 6.74
N GLU A 119 10.92 -17.47 6.52
CA GLU A 119 11.91 -17.86 7.53
C GLU A 119 12.83 -16.70 7.91
N ILE A 120 13.33 -15.95 6.92
CA ILE A 120 14.17 -14.78 7.16
C ILE A 120 13.41 -13.72 7.95
N VAL A 121 12.18 -13.38 7.53
CA VAL A 121 11.35 -12.39 8.22
C VAL A 121 11.06 -12.80 9.66
N CYS A 122 10.68 -14.05 9.90
CA CYS A 122 10.46 -14.56 11.26
C CYS A 122 11.72 -14.49 12.12
N SER A 123 12.88 -14.78 11.53
CA SER A 123 14.17 -14.77 12.24
C SER A 123 14.59 -13.37 12.68
N ILE A 124 14.27 -12.34 11.90
CA ILE A 124 14.64 -10.95 12.22
C ILE A 124 13.57 -10.20 13.02
N ALA A 125 12.34 -10.72 13.09
CA ALA A 125 11.21 -10.12 13.79
C ALA A 125 11.47 -9.70 15.25
N PRO A 126 12.30 -10.40 16.06
CA PRO A 126 12.62 -9.96 17.42
C PRO A 126 13.15 -8.51 17.51
N THR A 127 13.81 -8.02 16.46
CA THR A 127 14.39 -6.67 16.39
C THR A 127 13.37 -5.56 16.17
N PHE A 128 12.23 -5.85 15.55
CA PHE A 128 11.30 -4.85 15.01
C PHE A 128 9.94 -4.88 15.70
N GLY A 129 9.29 -3.74 15.83
CA GLY A 129 7.92 -3.65 16.36
C GLY A 129 6.87 -3.95 15.30
N LEU A 130 7.22 -3.83 14.02
CA LEU A 130 6.34 -4.11 12.88
C LEU A 130 7.17 -4.48 11.64
N ILE A 131 6.62 -5.37 10.80
CA ILE A 131 7.18 -5.70 9.48
C ILE A 131 6.32 -5.06 8.38
N LEU A 132 6.93 -4.27 7.51
CA LEU A 132 6.32 -3.75 6.29
C LEU A 132 6.85 -4.54 5.11
N LEU A 133 5.99 -5.28 4.40
CA LEU A 133 6.35 -5.96 3.16
C LEU A 133 6.16 -5.02 1.96
N GLU A 134 7.11 -5.03 1.05
CA GLU A 134 7.17 -4.16 -0.13
C GLU A 134 7.70 -4.90 -1.36
N ASP A 135 7.17 -4.59 -2.54
CA ASP A 135 7.72 -5.00 -3.83
C ASP A 135 7.98 -6.52 -3.95
N ILE A 136 7.10 -7.36 -3.36
CA ILE A 136 7.11 -8.82 -3.49
C ILE A 136 6.07 -9.24 -4.53
N LYS A 137 6.47 -10.00 -5.54
CA LYS A 137 5.59 -10.39 -6.65
C LYS A 137 4.42 -11.27 -6.22
N ALA A 138 3.31 -11.15 -6.93
CA ALA A 138 2.22 -12.13 -6.88
C ALA A 138 2.53 -13.34 -7.79
N PRO A 139 2.09 -14.56 -7.44
CA PRO A 139 1.27 -14.90 -6.26
C PRO A 139 2.05 -15.14 -4.96
N GLU A 140 3.38 -15.12 -4.98
CA GLU A 140 4.22 -15.44 -3.81
C GLU A 140 3.94 -14.55 -2.60
N CYS A 141 3.69 -13.25 -2.79
CA CYS A 141 3.34 -12.32 -1.71
C CYS A 141 2.12 -12.76 -0.89
N PHE A 142 1.14 -13.44 -1.49
CA PHE A 142 -0.03 -13.95 -0.77
C PHE A 142 0.34 -15.09 0.19
N ARG A 143 1.25 -15.97 -0.22
CA ARG A 143 1.75 -17.07 0.63
C ARG A 143 2.65 -16.58 1.75
N VAL A 144 3.48 -15.56 1.47
CA VAL A 144 4.26 -14.87 2.49
C VAL A 144 3.34 -14.29 3.55
N GLU A 145 2.30 -13.55 3.15
CA GLU A 145 1.35 -12.95 4.09
C GLU A 145 0.56 -14.00 4.89
N GLU A 146 0.00 -15.01 4.22
CA GLU A 146 -0.74 -16.10 4.85
C GLU A 146 0.12 -16.76 5.95
N SER A 147 1.36 -17.15 5.63
CA SER A 147 2.26 -17.80 6.58
C SER A 147 2.73 -16.87 7.71
N LEU A 148 3.05 -15.60 7.42
CA LEU A 148 3.44 -14.64 8.47
C LEU A 148 2.29 -14.34 9.43
N SER A 149 1.04 -14.38 8.97
CA SER A 149 -0.14 -14.19 9.82
C SER A 149 -0.29 -15.23 10.93
N GLU A 150 0.23 -16.44 10.70
CA GLU A 150 0.22 -17.56 11.63
C GLU A 150 1.45 -17.56 12.55
N ARG A 151 2.58 -16.99 12.10
CA ARG A 151 3.89 -17.14 12.74
C ARG A 151 4.38 -15.91 13.49
N LEU A 152 3.96 -14.70 13.11
CA LEU A 152 4.40 -13.47 13.75
C LEU A 152 3.49 -13.06 14.93
N ASP A 153 4.12 -12.65 16.01
CA ASP A 153 3.52 -12.06 17.20
C ASP A 153 3.43 -10.53 17.14
N ILE A 154 4.09 -9.91 16.16
CA ILE A 154 4.07 -8.48 15.88
C ILE A 154 3.15 -8.15 14.69
N PRO A 155 2.59 -6.93 14.62
CA PRO A 155 1.85 -6.49 13.44
C PRO A 155 2.74 -6.49 12.19
N PHE A 156 2.13 -6.79 11.05
CA PHE A 156 2.75 -6.63 9.75
C PHE A 156 1.68 -6.29 8.71
N PHE A 157 2.09 -5.74 7.58
CA PHE A 157 1.24 -5.60 6.40
C PHE A 157 2.09 -5.42 5.14
N HIS A 158 1.46 -5.64 3.98
CA HIS A 158 2.05 -5.39 2.67
C HIS A 158 1.49 -4.09 2.08
N ASP A 159 2.36 -3.12 1.77
CA ASP A 159 1.91 -1.79 1.33
C ASP A 159 1.27 -1.82 -0.06
N ASP A 160 1.90 -2.48 -1.04
CA ASP A 160 1.36 -2.55 -2.41
C ASP A 160 -0.03 -3.22 -2.48
N GLN A 161 -0.35 -4.07 -1.51
CA GLN A 161 -1.67 -4.68 -1.35
C GLN A 161 -2.59 -3.75 -0.55
N HIS A 162 -2.34 -3.65 0.76
CA HIS A 162 -3.30 -3.06 1.70
C HIS A 162 -3.22 -1.54 1.72
N GLY A 163 -2.03 -0.96 1.56
CA GLY A 163 -1.85 0.48 1.41
C GLY A 163 -2.62 1.01 0.20
N THR A 164 -2.45 0.35 -0.94
CA THR A 164 -3.19 0.65 -2.17
C THR A 164 -4.70 0.50 -1.97
N ALA A 165 -5.15 -0.61 -1.38
CA ALA A 165 -6.57 -0.85 -1.13
C ALA A 165 -7.24 0.23 -0.28
N VAL A 166 -6.58 0.63 0.82
CA VAL A 166 -7.09 1.69 1.71
C VAL A 166 -7.13 3.04 0.99
N ALA A 167 -6.10 3.39 0.22
CA ALA A 167 -6.05 4.65 -0.52
C ALA A 167 -7.15 4.72 -1.61
N VAL A 168 -7.35 3.62 -2.34
CA VAL A 168 -8.42 3.49 -3.34
C VAL A 168 -9.79 3.64 -2.70
N LEU A 169 -10.05 2.90 -1.60
CA LEU A 169 -11.33 2.99 -0.91
C LEU A 169 -11.59 4.41 -0.37
N ALA A 170 -10.58 5.07 0.19
CA ALA A 170 -10.69 6.46 0.67
C ALA A 170 -11.13 7.41 -0.46
N GLY A 171 -10.48 7.31 -1.63
CA GLY A 171 -10.85 8.09 -2.81
C GLY A 171 -12.27 7.77 -3.30
N LEU A 172 -12.64 6.49 -3.32
CA LEU A 172 -13.96 6.06 -3.79
C LEU A 172 -15.10 6.51 -2.88
N ILE A 173 -14.91 6.50 -1.56
CA ILE A 173 -15.91 7.01 -0.60
C ILE A 173 -16.31 8.44 -0.96
N ASN A 174 -15.33 9.28 -1.31
CA ASN A 174 -15.59 10.67 -1.69
C ASN A 174 -16.03 10.81 -3.15
N ALA A 175 -15.50 10.02 -4.08
CA ALA A 175 -15.94 10.02 -5.47
C ALA A 175 -17.43 9.68 -5.59
N LEU A 176 -17.93 8.71 -4.81
CA LEU A 176 -19.35 8.36 -4.74
C LEU A 176 -20.23 9.53 -4.29
N LYS A 177 -19.77 10.33 -3.31
CA LYS A 177 -20.47 11.56 -2.91
C LYS A 177 -20.54 12.59 -4.05
N VAL A 178 -19.43 12.77 -4.78
CA VAL A 178 -19.36 13.71 -5.92
C VAL A 178 -20.36 13.34 -7.03
N VAL A 179 -20.51 12.05 -7.32
CA VAL A 179 -21.44 11.56 -8.36
C VAL A 179 -22.83 11.21 -7.81
N LYS A 180 -23.04 11.32 -6.50
CA LYS A 180 -24.29 11.00 -5.78
C LYS A 180 -24.80 9.58 -6.07
N LYS A 181 -23.92 8.58 -5.95
CA LYS A 181 -24.24 7.16 -6.12
C LYS A 181 -23.96 6.39 -4.84
N GLU A 182 -24.71 5.32 -4.62
CA GLU A 182 -24.51 4.38 -3.51
C GLU A 182 -23.67 3.18 -3.96
N LYS A 183 -22.80 2.69 -3.08
CA LYS A 183 -21.85 1.59 -3.38
C LYS A 183 -22.54 0.27 -3.72
N GLU A 184 -23.77 0.07 -3.23
CA GLU A 184 -24.57 -1.13 -3.47
C GLU A 184 -25.10 -1.22 -4.90
N ASP A 185 -25.26 -0.09 -5.59
CA ASP A 185 -25.92 0.01 -6.89
C ASP A 185 -24.95 0.22 -8.06
N VAL A 186 -23.65 0.36 -7.78
CA VAL A 186 -22.63 0.64 -8.80
C VAL A 186 -21.92 -0.61 -9.31
N LYS A 187 -21.68 -0.64 -10.62
CA LYS A 187 -20.83 -1.64 -11.28
C LYS A 187 -19.37 -1.18 -11.30
N VAL A 188 -18.51 -1.95 -10.64
CA VAL A 188 -17.06 -1.71 -10.56
C VAL A 188 -16.32 -2.65 -11.50
N VAL A 189 -15.42 -2.10 -12.30
CA VAL A 189 -14.49 -2.88 -13.14
C VAL A 189 -13.07 -2.61 -12.69
N ILE A 190 -12.36 -3.67 -12.32
CA ILE A 190 -10.96 -3.63 -11.90
C ILE A 190 -10.10 -4.28 -12.99
N SER A 191 -9.15 -3.54 -13.54
CA SER A 191 -8.15 -4.07 -14.47
C SER A 191 -6.87 -4.38 -13.71
N GLY A 192 -6.56 -5.66 -13.55
CA GLY A 192 -5.41 -6.14 -12.80
C GLY A 192 -5.82 -7.12 -11.70
N ALA A 193 -5.33 -8.35 -11.78
CA ALA A 193 -5.54 -9.41 -10.78
C ALA A 193 -4.22 -9.83 -10.11
N GLY A 194 -3.34 -8.85 -9.90
CA GLY A 194 -2.12 -9.00 -9.10
C GLY A 194 -2.37 -8.67 -7.63
N ALA A 195 -1.31 -8.39 -6.88
CA ALA A 195 -1.35 -8.10 -5.44
C ALA A 195 -2.34 -6.96 -5.10
N ALA A 196 -2.14 -5.77 -5.69
CA ALA A 196 -2.98 -4.60 -5.46
C ALA A 196 -4.45 -4.82 -5.87
N GLY A 197 -4.70 -5.31 -7.09
CA GLY A 197 -6.06 -5.50 -7.59
C GLY A 197 -6.86 -6.53 -6.78
N THR A 198 -6.19 -7.57 -6.30
CA THR A 198 -6.77 -8.58 -5.40
C THR A 198 -7.15 -7.96 -4.05
N ALA A 199 -6.23 -7.23 -3.42
CA ALA A 199 -6.48 -6.58 -2.13
C ALA A 199 -7.56 -5.51 -2.19
N VAL A 200 -7.57 -4.68 -3.24
CA VAL A 200 -8.62 -3.70 -3.53
C VAL A 200 -9.97 -4.42 -3.65
N THR A 201 -10.05 -5.48 -4.45
CA THR A 201 -11.28 -6.25 -4.62
C THR A 201 -11.84 -6.74 -3.29
N TYR A 202 -11.03 -7.38 -2.47
CA TYR A 202 -11.48 -7.89 -1.17
C TYR A 202 -11.92 -6.77 -0.23
N LEU A 203 -11.18 -5.66 -0.16
CA LEU A 203 -11.55 -4.56 0.72
C LEU A 203 -12.85 -3.88 0.26
N LEU A 204 -13.09 -3.76 -1.05
CA LEU A 204 -14.35 -3.24 -1.58
C LEU A 204 -15.53 -4.18 -1.28
N LEU A 205 -15.34 -5.50 -1.38
CA LEU A 205 -16.35 -6.48 -0.97
C LEU A 205 -16.66 -6.37 0.53
N ASP A 206 -15.63 -6.30 1.38
CA ASP A 206 -15.77 -6.14 2.84
C ASP A 206 -16.47 -4.81 3.19
N PHE A 207 -16.27 -3.76 2.39
CA PHE A 207 -16.94 -2.47 2.55
C PHE A 207 -18.41 -2.47 2.09
N GLY A 208 -18.80 -3.41 1.22
CA GLY A 208 -20.19 -3.61 0.78
C GLY A 208 -20.48 -3.38 -0.71
N PHE A 209 -19.46 -3.23 -1.57
CA PHE A 209 -19.68 -3.24 -3.02
C PHE A 209 -20.13 -4.63 -3.47
N LYS A 210 -21.15 -4.69 -4.34
CA LYS A 210 -21.78 -5.96 -4.76
C LYS A 210 -21.42 -6.39 -6.17
N HIS A 211 -21.28 -5.44 -7.08
CA HIS A 211 -21.13 -5.71 -8.51
C HIS A 211 -19.70 -5.40 -8.97
N ILE A 212 -18.75 -6.27 -8.59
CA ILE A 212 -17.34 -6.11 -8.99
C ILE A 212 -17.00 -7.12 -10.09
N ILE A 213 -16.37 -6.65 -11.16
CA ILE A 213 -15.78 -7.46 -12.24
C ILE A 213 -14.29 -7.20 -12.25
N ILE A 214 -13.50 -8.26 -12.32
CA ILE A 214 -12.04 -8.17 -12.41
C ILE A 214 -11.54 -8.77 -13.72
N CYS A 215 -10.61 -8.07 -14.36
CA CYS A 215 -9.97 -8.48 -15.62
C CYS A 215 -8.48 -8.73 -15.38
N ASP A 216 -7.95 -9.82 -15.92
CA ASP A 216 -6.51 -10.01 -16.07
C ASP A 216 -6.08 -9.84 -17.54
N SER A 217 -4.83 -10.17 -17.85
CA SER A 217 -4.28 -10.06 -19.20
C SER A 217 -4.98 -10.93 -20.26
N LYS A 218 -5.86 -11.85 -19.86
CA LYS A 218 -6.63 -12.73 -20.75
C LYS A 218 -8.14 -12.41 -20.73
N GLY A 219 -8.53 -11.27 -20.15
CA GLY A 219 -9.91 -10.79 -20.12
C GLY A 219 -10.59 -11.00 -18.77
N ILE A 220 -11.92 -11.02 -18.80
CA ILE A 220 -12.77 -11.11 -17.60
C ILE A 220 -12.49 -12.43 -16.87
N ILE A 221 -12.22 -12.34 -15.57
CA ILE A 221 -12.12 -13.50 -14.69
C ILE A 221 -13.54 -14.01 -14.40
N ASN A 222 -13.74 -15.31 -14.62
CA ASN A 222 -14.97 -16.02 -14.28
C ASN A 222 -14.64 -17.49 -13.99
N GLU A 223 -15.53 -18.18 -13.29
CA GLU A 223 -15.35 -19.58 -12.84
C GLU A 223 -15.19 -20.58 -14.01
N ASN A 224 -15.62 -20.22 -15.21
CA ASN A 224 -15.53 -21.09 -16.38
C ASN A 224 -14.15 -21.06 -17.05
N ARG A 225 -13.27 -20.14 -16.67
CA ARG A 225 -11.89 -20.09 -17.18
C ARG A 225 -11.04 -21.21 -16.59
N LYS A 226 -10.40 -21.99 -17.48
CA LYS A 226 -9.59 -23.17 -17.12
C LYS A 226 -8.14 -22.86 -16.81
N ASP A 227 -7.71 -21.61 -17.01
CA ASP A 227 -6.32 -21.19 -16.91
C ASP A 227 -6.03 -20.33 -15.66
N LEU A 228 -6.99 -20.25 -14.74
CA LEU A 228 -6.86 -19.51 -13.48
C LEU A 228 -5.95 -20.29 -12.52
N ASN A 229 -5.06 -19.56 -11.83
CA ASN A 229 -4.40 -20.08 -10.64
C ASN A 229 -5.37 -20.06 -9.44
N GLU A 230 -4.93 -20.60 -8.31
CA GLU A 230 -5.77 -20.70 -7.11
C GLU A 230 -6.31 -19.34 -6.64
N ASP A 231 -5.46 -18.31 -6.59
CA ASP A 231 -5.85 -16.98 -6.11
C ASP A 231 -6.89 -16.31 -7.03
N LYS A 232 -6.71 -16.41 -8.36
CA LYS A 232 -7.68 -15.89 -9.33
C LYS A 232 -8.97 -16.69 -9.33
N PHE A 233 -8.90 -18.00 -9.06
CA PHE A 233 -10.10 -18.82 -8.92
C PHE A 233 -10.91 -18.38 -7.68
N ARG A 234 -10.26 -18.12 -6.54
CA ARG A 234 -10.92 -17.56 -5.34
C ARG A 234 -11.58 -16.21 -5.62
N LEU A 235 -10.93 -15.35 -6.41
CA LEU A 235 -11.53 -14.09 -6.88
C LEU A 235 -12.77 -14.33 -7.75
N ALA A 236 -12.71 -15.28 -8.70
CA ALA A 236 -13.83 -15.61 -9.57
C ALA A 236 -15.08 -16.06 -8.80
N GLN A 237 -14.91 -16.74 -7.66
CA GLN A 237 -16.01 -17.20 -6.81
C GLN A 237 -16.71 -16.08 -6.03
N LYS A 238 -16.06 -14.92 -5.90
CA LYS A 238 -16.54 -13.79 -5.07
C LYS A 238 -16.91 -12.55 -5.89
N THR A 239 -16.59 -12.56 -7.18
CA THR A 239 -16.81 -11.44 -8.10
C THR A 239 -17.61 -11.91 -9.30
N ASN A 240 -17.99 -10.96 -10.15
CA ASN A 240 -18.69 -11.23 -11.40
C ASN A 240 -19.94 -12.12 -11.22
N PRO A 241 -20.91 -11.69 -10.38
CA PRO A 241 -22.11 -12.49 -10.07
C PRO A 241 -22.95 -12.83 -11.31
N GLU A 242 -22.85 -12.00 -12.35
CA GLU A 242 -23.51 -12.17 -13.65
C GLU A 242 -22.78 -13.16 -14.59
N LYS A 243 -21.63 -13.69 -14.17
CA LYS A 243 -20.81 -14.66 -14.92
C LYS A 243 -20.43 -14.17 -16.32
N LEU A 244 -20.15 -12.88 -16.43
CA LEU A 244 -19.75 -12.26 -17.69
C LEU A 244 -18.41 -12.83 -18.17
N SER A 245 -18.25 -12.85 -19.49
CA SER A 245 -17.05 -13.29 -20.19
C SER A 245 -16.75 -12.34 -21.33
N GLY A 246 -15.48 -12.17 -21.68
CA GLY A 246 -15.05 -11.26 -22.73
C GLY A 246 -13.76 -10.55 -22.37
N GLU A 247 -13.51 -9.44 -23.03
CA GLU A 247 -12.33 -8.60 -22.85
C GLU A 247 -12.64 -7.42 -21.91
N LEU A 248 -11.63 -6.61 -21.61
CA LEU A 248 -11.76 -5.43 -20.75
C LEU A 248 -12.84 -4.46 -21.25
N LYS A 249 -12.92 -4.24 -22.57
CA LYS A 249 -13.92 -3.36 -23.19
C LYS A 249 -15.37 -3.80 -22.91
N ASP A 250 -15.58 -5.12 -22.83
CA ASP A 250 -16.91 -5.70 -22.58
C ASP A 250 -17.29 -5.53 -21.10
N ALA A 251 -16.31 -5.61 -20.20
CA ALA A 251 -16.52 -5.35 -18.78
C ALA A 251 -16.86 -3.87 -18.51
N ILE A 252 -16.11 -2.94 -19.13
CA ILE A 252 -16.25 -1.49 -18.94
C ILE A 252 -17.60 -0.96 -19.41
N LYS A 253 -18.22 -1.60 -20.41
CA LYS A 253 -19.52 -1.16 -20.92
C LYS A 253 -20.56 -1.10 -19.79
N GLY A 254 -21.13 0.10 -19.61
CA GLY A 254 -22.11 0.40 -18.55
C GLY A 254 -21.56 0.34 -17.13
N ALA A 255 -20.23 0.29 -16.93
CA ALA A 255 -19.63 0.37 -15.60
C ALA A 255 -19.73 1.79 -15.04
N ASP A 256 -19.92 1.93 -13.73
CA ASP A 256 -19.91 3.21 -13.04
C ASP A 256 -18.49 3.62 -12.63
N ILE A 257 -17.68 2.62 -12.28
CA ILE A 257 -16.35 2.79 -11.73
C ILE A 257 -15.37 1.91 -12.49
N PHE A 258 -14.29 2.52 -12.99
CA PHE A 258 -13.12 1.81 -13.49
C PHE A 258 -11.93 2.03 -12.54
N ILE A 259 -11.23 0.94 -12.20
CA ILE A 259 -10.03 0.94 -11.37
C ILE A 259 -8.92 0.20 -12.13
N GLY A 260 -7.93 0.93 -12.59
CA GLY A 260 -6.74 0.42 -13.27
C GLY A 260 -5.58 0.21 -12.29
N LEU A 261 -5.10 -1.03 -12.23
CA LEU A 261 -3.95 -1.49 -11.44
C LEU A 261 -3.12 -2.48 -12.27
N SER A 262 -2.95 -2.20 -13.57
CA SER A 262 -2.34 -3.15 -14.49
C SER A 262 -1.30 -2.53 -15.43
N ALA A 263 -1.69 -2.15 -16.64
CA ALA A 263 -0.79 -1.87 -17.74
C ALA A 263 -1.08 -0.51 -18.39
N PRO A 264 -0.04 0.15 -18.92
CA PRO A 264 -0.17 1.48 -19.50
C PRO A 264 -1.00 1.47 -20.80
N GLY A 265 -1.85 2.50 -20.98
CA GLY A 265 -2.51 2.78 -22.26
C GLY A 265 -3.51 1.73 -22.76
N ILE A 266 -4.06 0.90 -21.86
CA ILE A 266 -5.00 -0.17 -22.22
C ILE A 266 -6.47 0.27 -22.30
N VAL A 267 -6.79 1.49 -21.85
CA VAL A 267 -8.15 2.05 -21.87
C VAL A 267 -8.23 3.18 -22.88
N SER A 268 -9.19 3.11 -23.80
CA SER A 268 -9.43 4.14 -24.81
C SER A 268 -10.56 5.11 -24.41
N LYS A 269 -10.65 6.25 -25.10
CA LYS A 269 -11.78 7.19 -24.94
C LYS A 269 -13.12 6.51 -25.21
N ASP A 270 -13.20 5.64 -26.20
CA ASP A 270 -14.44 4.90 -26.52
C ASP A 270 -14.89 4.00 -25.37
N MET A 271 -13.95 3.39 -24.64
CA MET A 271 -14.28 2.61 -23.45
C MET A 271 -14.88 3.50 -22.37
N ILE A 272 -14.30 4.68 -22.09
CA ILE A 272 -14.85 5.64 -21.13
C ILE A 272 -16.23 6.15 -21.56
N MET A 273 -16.41 6.48 -22.85
CA MET A 273 -17.71 6.90 -23.39
C MET A 273 -18.78 5.81 -23.30
N SER A 274 -18.38 4.53 -23.22
CA SER A 274 -19.29 3.39 -23.07
C SER A 274 -19.72 3.11 -21.62
N MET A 275 -19.14 3.80 -20.64
CA MET A 275 -19.47 3.69 -19.22
C MET A 275 -20.85 4.28 -18.89
N ALA A 276 -21.33 4.05 -17.67
CA ALA A 276 -22.56 4.65 -17.17
C ALA A 276 -22.44 6.18 -17.01
N SER A 277 -23.57 6.87 -16.80
CA SER A 277 -23.56 8.32 -16.56
C SER A 277 -22.72 8.70 -15.34
N TYR A 278 -21.95 9.79 -15.43
CA TYR A 278 -20.99 10.22 -14.40
C TYR A 278 -19.97 9.13 -14.02
N PRO A 279 -19.12 8.67 -14.96
CA PRO A 279 -18.10 7.67 -14.69
C PRO A 279 -17.07 8.15 -13.67
N ILE A 280 -16.62 7.23 -12.80
CA ILE A 280 -15.43 7.40 -11.95
C ILE A 280 -14.30 6.56 -12.56
N VAL A 281 -13.15 7.17 -12.83
CA VAL A 281 -12.01 6.53 -13.50
C VAL A 281 -10.75 6.70 -12.66
N PHE A 282 -10.28 5.62 -12.04
CA PHE A 282 -9.03 5.59 -11.30
C PHE A 282 -7.98 4.86 -12.15
N ALA A 283 -7.09 5.58 -12.84
CA ALA A 283 -6.04 5.00 -13.70
C ALA A 283 -4.69 5.11 -12.98
N MET A 284 -4.28 4.06 -12.27
CA MET A 284 -3.19 4.10 -11.29
C MET A 284 -1.93 3.34 -11.71
N ALA A 285 -1.86 2.81 -12.94
CA ALA A 285 -0.60 2.29 -13.46
C ALA A 285 0.49 3.39 -13.44
N ASN A 286 1.70 2.99 -13.01
CA ASN A 286 2.86 3.86 -12.96
C ASN A 286 3.98 3.32 -13.87
N PRO A 287 4.76 4.19 -14.53
CA PRO A 287 4.65 5.66 -14.56
C PRO A 287 3.61 6.19 -15.56
N ILE A 288 3.12 5.34 -16.46
CA ILE A 288 2.11 5.69 -17.48
C ILE A 288 0.79 5.01 -17.08
N PRO A 289 -0.29 5.79 -16.85
CA PRO A 289 -1.61 5.25 -16.51
C PRO A 289 -2.26 4.42 -17.62
N GLU A 290 -3.34 3.71 -17.27
CA GLU A 290 -4.19 2.98 -18.21
C GLU A 290 -4.82 3.88 -19.29
N ILE A 291 -5.10 5.14 -18.93
CA ILE A 291 -5.56 6.23 -19.80
C ILE A 291 -5.06 7.56 -19.21
N ASP A 292 -4.69 8.53 -20.06
CA ASP A 292 -4.27 9.86 -19.58
C ASP A 292 -5.42 10.58 -18.86
N TYR A 293 -5.07 11.38 -17.85
CA TYR A 293 -6.02 12.15 -17.04
C TYR A 293 -6.93 13.05 -17.89
N ASN A 294 -6.35 13.83 -18.81
CA ASN A 294 -7.11 14.76 -19.64
C ASN A 294 -7.93 14.00 -20.69
N GLU A 295 -7.43 12.86 -21.16
CA GLU A 295 -8.18 12.03 -22.10
C GLU A 295 -9.43 11.43 -21.46
N ALA A 296 -9.33 10.90 -20.24
CA ALA A 296 -10.47 10.38 -19.49
C ALA A 296 -11.52 11.47 -19.24
N LEU A 297 -11.10 12.67 -18.83
CA LEU A 297 -12.01 13.83 -18.68
C LEU A 297 -12.67 14.21 -20.00
N SER A 298 -11.90 14.29 -21.08
CA SER A 298 -12.43 14.62 -22.41
C SER A 298 -13.43 13.58 -22.94
N ALA A 299 -13.32 12.34 -22.48
CA ALA A 299 -14.21 11.24 -22.82
C ALA A 299 -15.46 11.16 -21.92
N GLY A 300 -15.63 12.09 -20.97
CA GLY A 300 -16.84 12.23 -20.16
C GLY A 300 -16.74 11.67 -18.74
N ALA A 301 -15.56 11.25 -18.27
CA ALA A 301 -15.38 10.88 -16.87
C ALA A 301 -15.69 12.07 -15.94
N ARG A 302 -16.50 11.85 -14.91
CA ARG A 302 -16.88 12.88 -13.93
C ARG A 302 -15.82 13.05 -12.85
N VAL A 303 -15.20 11.95 -12.43
CA VAL A 303 -14.10 11.95 -11.47
C VAL A 303 -12.96 11.14 -12.09
N VAL A 304 -11.77 11.71 -12.10
CA VAL A 304 -10.55 11.03 -12.53
C VAL A 304 -9.52 11.11 -11.40
N ALA A 305 -8.87 9.98 -11.13
CA ALA A 305 -7.78 9.86 -10.17
C ALA A 305 -6.64 9.05 -10.80
N THR A 306 -5.40 9.33 -10.40
CA THR A 306 -4.22 8.61 -10.92
C THR A 306 -3.21 8.34 -9.82
N GLY A 307 -2.19 7.53 -10.10
CA GLY A 307 -1.02 7.38 -9.22
C GLY A 307 -0.03 8.54 -9.30
N ARG A 308 -0.19 9.47 -10.27
CA ARG A 308 0.78 10.52 -10.56
C ARG A 308 0.56 11.77 -9.71
N SER A 309 1.65 12.42 -9.32
CA SER A 309 1.65 13.61 -8.48
C SER A 309 1.42 14.93 -9.23
N ASP A 310 1.48 14.91 -10.56
CA ASP A 310 1.28 16.09 -11.41
C ASP A 310 -0.18 16.34 -11.79
N TYR A 311 -1.10 15.45 -11.41
CA TYR A 311 -2.54 15.60 -11.60
C TYR A 311 -3.28 15.69 -10.25
N PRO A 312 -4.49 16.30 -10.22
CA PRO A 312 -5.37 16.22 -9.07
C PRO A 312 -5.72 14.77 -8.72
N ASN A 313 -6.20 14.55 -7.49
CA ASN A 313 -6.67 13.25 -7.03
C ASN A 313 -5.62 12.14 -7.16
N GLN A 314 -4.41 12.41 -6.65
CA GLN A 314 -3.37 11.40 -6.58
C GLN A 314 -3.73 10.33 -5.53
N ILE A 315 -3.97 9.10 -5.97
CA ILE A 315 -4.07 7.94 -5.08
C ILE A 315 -2.64 7.50 -4.73
N ASN A 316 -2.25 7.73 -3.48
CA ASN A 316 -0.87 7.52 -3.03
C ASN A 316 -0.85 6.81 -1.68
N ASN A 317 -0.10 5.71 -1.59
CA ASN A 317 0.06 4.92 -0.35
C ASN A 317 0.66 5.73 0.80
N LEU A 318 1.35 6.84 0.52
CA LEU A 318 1.85 7.77 1.53
C LEU A 318 0.75 8.34 2.44
N LEU A 319 -0.50 8.34 1.99
CA LEU A 319 -1.66 8.69 2.81
C LEU A 319 -2.00 7.64 3.87
N VAL A 320 -1.45 6.44 3.74
CA VAL A 320 -1.88 5.25 4.48
C VAL A 320 -0.79 4.72 5.38
N PHE A 321 0.34 4.27 4.81
CA PHE A 321 1.32 3.50 5.57
C PHE A 321 1.89 4.23 6.79
N PRO A 322 2.16 5.56 6.80
CA PRO A 322 2.75 6.19 7.99
C PRO A 322 1.79 6.14 9.18
N GLY A 323 0.50 6.37 8.94
CA GLY A 323 -0.53 6.33 9.99
C GLY A 323 -0.81 4.92 10.48
N LEU A 324 -0.90 3.94 9.58
CA LEU A 324 -1.07 2.53 9.94
C LEU A 324 0.10 2.04 10.81
N ILE A 325 1.33 2.36 10.42
CA ILE A 325 2.54 2.02 11.17
C ILE A 325 2.51 2.64 12.56
N LYS A 326 2.23 3.95 12.65
CA LYS A 326 2.21 4.68 13.91
C LYS A 326 1.16 4.11 14.87
N GLY A 327 -0.05 3.87 14.38
CA GLY A 327 -1.15 3.29 15.17
C GLY A 327 -0.88 1.84 15.59
N ALA A 328 -0.36 1.00 14.69
CA ALA A 328 -0.04 -0.39 14.97
C ALA A 328 1.11 -0.53 16.00
N LEU A 329 2.18 0.26 15.89
CA LEU A 329 3.27 0.25 16.87
C LEU A 329 2.80 0.68 18.27
N LYS A 330 1.94 1.69 18.35
CA LYS A 330 1.41 2.19 19.63
C LYS A 330 0.47 1.19 20.31
N SER A 331 -0.36 0.50 19.53
CA SER A 331 -1.41 -0.39 20.05
C SER A 331 -1.01 -1.86 20.13
N GLY A 332 -0.01 -2.29 19.36
CA GLY A 332 0.33 -3.69 19.15
C GLY A 332 -0.71 -4.48 18.33
N ARG A 333 -1.74 -3.83 17.80
CA ARG A 333 -2.85 -4.51 17.10
C ARG A 333 -2.49 -4.86 15.66
N ARG A 334 -3.02 -6.00 15.21
CA ARG A 334 -2.98 -6.42 13.80
C ARG A 334 -3.77 -5.45 12.91
N ILE A 335 -3.35 -5.33 11.65
CA ILE A 335 -3.99 -4.48 10.64
C ILE A 335 -5.00 -5.34 9.86
N ASP A 336 -6.16 -5.58 10.47
CA ASP A 336 -7.26 -6.36 9.89
C ASP A 336 -8.14 -5.53 8.93
N SER A 337 -9.14 -6.17 8.31
CA SER A 337 -10.08 -5.49 7.39
C SER A 337 -10.82 -4.33 8.03
N LYS A 338 -11.15 -4.42 9.33
CA LYS A 338 -11.85 -3.33 10.04
C LYS A 338 -10.95 -2.11 10.17
N ILE A 339 -9.70 -2.30 10.60
CA ILE A 339 -8.71 -1.22 10.65
C ILE A 339 -8.51 -0.59 9.26
N LYS A 340 -8.42 -1.40 8.20
CA LYS A 340 -8.27 -0.90 6.82
C LYS A 340 -9.45 -0.03 6.39
N ILE A 341 -10.69 -0.48 6.62
CA ILE A 341 -11.90 0.27 6.28
C ILE A 341 -12.01 1.57 7.07
N GLU A 342 -11.80 1.53 8.38
CA GLU A 342 -11.87 2.73 9.23
C GLU A 342 -10.73 3.71 8.89
N SER A 343 -9.56 3.22 8.51
CA SER A 343 -8.46 4.07 8.00
C SER A 343 -8.85 4.77 6.70
N ALA A 344 -9.51 4.06 5.77
CA ALA A 344 -9.99 4.66 4.53
C ALA A 344 -11.03 5.75 4.80
N LYS A 345 -11.96 5.51 5.73
CA LYS A 345 -12.95 6.52 6.17
C LYS A 345 -12.27 7.72 6.82
N ALA A 346 -11.26 7.50 7.68
CA ALA A 346 -10.52 8.56 8.33
C ALA A 346 -9.83 9.48 7.31
N ILE A 347 -9.17 8.91 6.29
CA ILE A 347 -8.55 9.67 5.20
C ILE A 347 -9.63 10.42 4.40
N ALA A 348 -10.72 9.75 4.02
CA ALA A 348 -11.81 10.37 3.26
C ALA A 348 -12.45 11.55 4.01
N SER A 349 -12.54 11.48 5.34
CA SER A 349 -13.13 12.53 6.19
C SER A 349 -12.33 13.83 6.24
N LEU A 350 -11.06 13.81 5.81
CA LEU A 350 -10.20 14.99 5.78
C LEU A 350 -10.43 15.88 4.56
N VAL A 351 -11.24 15.43 3.59
CA VAL A 351 -11.64 16.25 2.44
C VAL A 351 -12.89 17.03 2.82
N THR A 352 -12.80 18.35 2.67
CA THR A 352 -13.90 19.27 2.98
C THR A 352 -15.00 19.24 1.92
N GLU A 353 -16.21 19.68 2.27
CA GLU A 353 -17.31 19.78 1.30
C GLU A 353 -16.97 20.72 0.12
N GLU A 354 -16.25 21.82 0.37
CA GLU A 354 -15.78 22.74 -0.69
C GLU A 354 -14.80 22.05 -1.66
N GLU A 355 -13.92 21.19 -1.14
CA GLU A 355 -13.01 20.39 -1.97
C GLU A 355 -13.79 19.34 -2.79
N LEU A 356 -14.78 18.68 -2.19
CA LEU A 356 -15.66 17.74 -2.89
C LEU A 356 -16.45 18.41 -4.02
N GLU A 357 -16.98 19.62 -3.80
CA GLU A 357 -17.67 20.42 -4.83
C GLU A 357 -16.75 20.74 -6.02
N ARG A 358 -15.44 20.88 -5.76
CA ARG A 358 -14.41 21.05 -6.80
C ARG A 358 -13.94 19.74 -7.44
N GLY A 359 -14.47 18.59 -7.02
CA GLY A 359 -14.09 17.27 -7.51
C GLY A 359 -12.77 16.75 -6.94
N ILE A 360 -12.28 17.32 -5.83
CA ILE A 360 -11.15 16.81 -5.07
C ILE A 360 -11.67 15.71 -4.14
N ILE A 361 -11.14 14.50 -4.25
CA ILE A 361 -11.67 13.32 -3.53
C ILE A 361 -10.72 12.76 -2.47
N ILE A 362 -9.46 13.22 -2.46
CA ILE A 362 -8.40 12.71 -1.58
C ILE A 362 -7.63 13.90 -1.01
N PRO A 363 -7.25 13.90 0.27
CA PRO A 363 -6.48 15.00 0.82
C PRO A 363 -5.04 14.98 0.27
N SER A 364 -4.35 16.11 0.39
CA SER A 364 -2.91 16.15 0.12
C SER A 364 -2.15 15.20 1.05
N PRO A 365 -1.13 14.45 0.57
CA PRO A 365 -0.27 13.65 1.43
C PRO A 365 0.55 14.49 2.43
N PHE A 366 0.62 15.81 2.22
CA PHE A 366 1.26 16.76 3.14
C PHE A 366 0.30 17.36 4.15
N ASN A 367 -0.98 16.98 4.15
CA ASN A 367 -1.90 17.36 5.21
C ASN A 367 -1.42 16.70 6.52
N PRO A 368 -1.03 17.49 7.54
CA PRO A 368 -0.41 16.96 8.76
C PRO A 368 -1.38 16.10 9.60
N LEU A 369 -2.68 16.19 9.35
CA LEU A 369 -3.70 15.44 10.09
C LEU A 369 -3.87 14.00 9.60
N VAL A 370 -3.40 13.67 8.39
CA VAL A 370 -3.60 12.34 7.79
C VAL A 370 -3.02 11.24 8.69
N VAL A 371 -1.77 11.41 9.11
CA VAL A 371 -1.07 10.40 9.91
C VAL A 371 -1.74 10.21 11.27
N GLU A 372 -2.10 11.30 11.95
CA GLU A 372 -2.77 11.22 13.26
C GLU A 372 -4.16 10.58 13.14
N LYS A 373 -4.96 10.98 12.13
CA LYS A 373 -6.32 10.45 11.94
C LYS A 373 -6.33 8.95 11.65
N VAL A 374 -5.39 8.48 10.84
CA VAL A 374 -5.24 7.04 10.58
C VAL A 374 -4.73 6.31 11.83
N ALA A 375 -3.79 6.88 12.58
CA ALA A 375 -3.28 6.27 13.81
C ALA A 375 -4.35 6.17 14.92
N GLU A 376 -5.28 7.13 15.00
CA GLU A 376 -6.39 7.15 15.97
C GLU A 376 -7.36 5.97 15.80
N VAL A 377 -7.42 5.34 14.63
CA VAL A 377 -8.29 4.17 14.35
C VAL A 377 -7.94 2.95 15.21
N PHE A 378 -6.72 2.90 15.75
CA PHE A 378 -6.23 1.77 16.54
C PHE A 378 -6.62 1.83 18.03
N VAL A 379 -7.15 2.97 18.49
CA VAL A 379 -7.51 3.25 19.89
C VAL A 379 -8.79 2.55 20.31
#